data_AF-A0A5C7NZ12-F1
#
_entry.id   AF-A0A5C7NZ12-F1
#
_cell.length_a   1.000
_cell.length_b   1.000
_cell.length_c   1.000
_cell.angle_alpha   90.00
_cell.angle_beta   90.00
_cell.angle_gamma   90.00
#
_symmetry.space_group_name_H-M   'P 1'
#
loop_
_entity.id
_entity.type
_entity.pdbx_description
1 polymer ?
#
loop_
_entity_poly.entity_id
_entity_poly.type
_entity_poly.pdbx_seq_one_letter_code
_entity_poly.pdbx_strand_id
1 'polypeptide(L)'
;MSGTAVDGYLKGATVFLDVNGNGSFDAGEPSALTDDSGRYVLDTSSVGASISGMRVIATGGIDTDTGYAFTGKLAARADSATTGQLISPLTSLVDALVGQGMTADAARARVAQVLGLNVGDLASDPVAAIASQPVIYTSQVALQRAVQLVASADVQASESAHDAQERIYRALAQVVVAQNTPATVGELVAKMSAKQSAAGRELADAIESAVDVALRSPGGHASAKATLQAMDQVRNEMENGQDYNLAQAASRLDSLKQVAAYRKLTDKSNKAGQSEAVSTVTRTSGSTTALTQPASSKGRLLASNCFQCHGTGGVGGFDKIRGGDAGEVKEFLSKPARGGIMAAHAQGYTSAQLDLIIAYLKQ
;
A
#
# COMPACT_ATOMS: atom_id res chain seq x y z
N MET A 1 -22.20 9.95 -8.17
CA MET A 1 -20.88 9.82 -8.83
C MET A 1 -20.45 8.36 -8.85
N SER A 2 -19.73 7.87 -9.87
CA SER A 2 -19.20 6.50 -9.90
C SER A 2 -17.77 6.43 -10.45
N GLY A 3 -17.05 5.39 -10.05
CA GLY A 3 -15.66 5.18 -10.44
C GLY A 3 -15.10 3.83 -10.01
N THR A 4 -13.78 3.71 -10.10
CA THR A 4 -13.02 2.52 -9.70
C THR A 4 -11.81 2.91 -8.85
N ALA A 5 -11.54 2.19 -7.77
CA ALA A 5 -10.33 2.32 -6.97
C ALA A 5 -9.36 1.15 -7.25
N VAL A 6 -8.15 1.48 -7.70
CA VAL A 6 -7.19 0.52 -8.26
C VAL A 6 -5.75 0.82 -7.83
N ASP A 7 -5.17 -0.05 -7.01
CA ASP A 7 -3.73 -0.34 -6.90
C ASP A 7 -3.44 -1.62 -7.69
N GLY A 8 -3.87 -2.78 -7.18
CA GLY A 8 -4.79 -3.69 -7.88
C GLY A 8 -6.24 -3.37 -7.47
N TYR A 9 -7.26 -4.04 -8.02
CA TYR A 9 -8.64 -3.69 -7.62
C TYR A 9 -8.80 -3.76 -6.10
N LEU A 10 -9.23 -2.66 -5.49
CA LEU A 10 -9.38 -2.57 -4.04
C LEU A 10 -10.78 -3.05 -3.68
N LYS A 11 -10.91 -4.27 -3.14
CA LYS A 11 -12.19 -4.85 -2.72
C LYS A 11 -12.55 -4.42 -1.31
N GLY A 12 -13.78 -3.93 -1.09
CA GLY A 12 -14.27 -3.53 0.24
C GLY A 12 -13.55 -2.31 0.82
N ALA A 13 -12.91 -1.49 -0.01
CA ALA A 13 -12.33 -0.22 0.38
C ALA A 13 -13.43 0.81 0.62
N THR A 14 -13.22 1.69 1.60
CA THR A 14 -14.09 2.84 1.83
C THR A 14 -13.67 3.96 0.91
N VAL A 15 -14.59 4.40 0.05
CA VAL A 15 -14.43 5.56 -0.82
C VAL A 15 -15.32 6.67 -0.29
N PHE A 16 -14.78 7.87 -0.15
CA PHE A 16 -15.55 9.05 0.27
C PHE A 16 -15.14 10.30 -0.50
N LEU A 17 -16.09 11.23 -0.63
CA LEU A 17 -15.85 12.57 -1.15
C LEU A 17 -15.44 13.48 0.00
N ASP A 18 -14.22 13.99 -0.03
CA ASP A 18 -13.65 14.90 0.98
C ASP A 18 -14.18 16.32 0.74
N VAL A 19 -15.34 16.61 1.32
CA VAL A 19 -16.11 17.84 1.07
C VAL A 19 -15.47 19.03 1.78
N ASN A 20 -14.90 18.79 2.97
CA ASN A 20 -14.28 19.85 3.77
C ASN A 20 -12.77 20.02 3.49
N GLY A 21 -12.16 19.11 2.71
CA GLY A 21 -10.77 19.20 2.27
C GLY A 21 -9.75 18.80 3.34
N ASN A 22 -10.16 18.09 4.39
CA ASN A 22 -9.27 17.67 5.48
C ASN A 22 -8.60 16.31 5.23
N GLY A 23 -8.96 15.63 4.15
CA GLY A 23 -8.40 14.33 3.76
C GLY A 23 -8.81 13.15 4.65
N SER A 24 -9.76 13.32 5.55
CA SER A 24 -10.25 12.33 6.50
C SER A 24 -11.74 12.10 6.29
N PHE A 25 -12.20 10.88 6.55
CA PHE A 25 -13.62 10.58 6.40
C PHE A 25 -14.39 11.13 7.60
N ASP A 26 -15.30 12.07 7.36
CA ASP A 26 -16.14 12.68 8.39
C ASP A 26 -17.60 12.28 8.29
N ALA A 27 -18.31 12.41 9.42
CA ALA A 27 -19.74 12.16 9.47
C ALA A 27 -20.49 13.13 8.55
N GLY A 28 -21.28 12.58 7.63
CA GLY A 28 -22.08 13.34 6.66
C GLY A 28 -21.44 13.47 5.28
N GLU A 29 -20.21 13.02 5.08
CA GLU A 29 -19.60 12.96 3.76
C GLU A 29 -20.14 11.78 2.93
N PRO A 30 -20.44 11.98 1.63
CA PRO A 30 -20.79 10.90 0.73
C PRO A 30 -19.75 9.79 0.73
N SER A 31 -20.17 8.56 1.02
CA SER A 31 -19.28 7.40 1.07
C SER A 31 -19.93 6.13 0.51
N ALA A 32 -19.09 5.19 0.09
CA ALA A 32 -19.48 3.85 -0.36
C ALA A 32 -18.34 2.86 -0.16
N LEU A 33 -18.69 1.57 -0.15
CA LEU A 33 -17.72 0.49 -0.23
C LEU A 33 -17.52 0.07 -1.69
N THR A 34 -16.29 -0.30 -2.04
CA THR A 34 -16.00 -0.87 -3.36
C THR A 34 -16.39 -2.35 -3.46
N ASP A 35 -16.81 -2.76 -4.66
CA ASP A 35 -17.05 -4.17 -4.98
C ASP A 35 -15.77 -4.96 -5.28
N ASP A 36 -15.91 -6.22 -5.68
CA ASP A 36 -14.80 -7.14 -6.00
C ASP A 36 -13.93 -6.68 -7.18
N SER A 37 -14.46 -5.76 -8.01
CA SER A 37 -13.76 -5.12 -9.12
C SER A 37 -13.34 -3.69 -8.81
N GLY A 38 -13.33 -3.29 -7.53
CA GLY A 38 -12.94 -1.96 -7.09
C GLY A 38 -13.93 -0.86 -7.44
N ARG A 39 -15.12 -1.18 -7.99
CA ARG A 39 -16.10 -0.18 -8.42
C ARG A 39 -16.87 0.37 -7.23
N TYR A 40 -17.20 1.65 -7.30
CA TYR A 40 -17.99 2.33 -6.29
C TYR A 40 -19.03 3.26 -6.92
N VAL A 41 -20.09 3.54 -6.16
CA VAL A 41 -21.11 4.55 -6.50
C VAL A 41 -21.37 5.38 -5.24
N LEU A 42 -21.06 6.67 -5.31
CA LEU A 42 -21.34 7.66 -4.27
C LEU A 42 -22.64 8.40 -4.57
N ASP A 43 -23.53 8.46 -3.59
CA ASP A 43 -24.65 9.40 -3.63
C ASP A 43 -24.17 10.79 -3.23
N THR A 44 -24.03 11.68 -4.21
CA THR A 44 -23.57 13.06 -4.03
C THR A 44 -24.72 14.06 -4.10
N SER A 45 -25.98 13.61 -4.03
CA SER A 45 -27.16 14.48 -4.16
C SER A 45 -27.28 15.50 -3.03
N SER A 46 -26.73 15.18 -1.86
CA SER A 46 -26.67 16.08 -0.69
C SER A 46 -25.61 17.18 -0.81
N VAL A 47 -24.70 17.09 -1.79
CA VAL A 47 -23.64 18.08 -1.99
C VAL A 47 -24.20 19.23 -2.83
N GLY A 48 -24.61 20.30 -2.16
CA GLY A 48 -25.22 21.48 -2.81
C GLY A 48 -24.27 22.33 -3.68
N ALA A 49 -23.01 21.92 -3.82
CA ALA A 49 -21.98 22.61 -4.61
C ALA A 49 -21.50 21.72 -5.77
N SER A 50 -20.83 22.34 -6.75
CA SER A 50 -20.15 21.57 -7.80
C SER A 50 -19.09 20.66 -7.16
N ILE A 51 -19.16 19.37 -7.46
CA ILE A 51 -18.17 18.38 -6.98
C ILE A 51 -16.92 18.32 -7.86
N SER A 52 -16.89 19.03 -8.98
CA SER A 52 -15.72 19.07 -9.87
C SER A 52 -14.51 19.69 -9.16
N GLY A 53 -13.37 19.00 -9.19
CA GLY A 53 -12.13 19.38 -8.50
C GLY A 53 -12.07 18.99 -7.02
N MET A 54 -13.16 18.52 -6.42
CA MET A 54 -13.14 17.99 -5.05
C MET A 54 -12.32 16.70 -4.99
N ARG A 55 -11.73 16.42 -3.82
CA ARG A 55 -10.89 15.24 -3.62
C ARG A 55 -11.79 14.04 -3.31
N VAL A 56 -11.54 12.92 -3.97
CA VAL A 56 -12.18 11.64 -3.69
C VAL A 56 -11.10 10.69 -3.19
N ILE A 57 -11.31 10.08 -2.03
CA ILE A 57 -10.29 9.28 -1.34
C ILE A 57 -10.79 7.85 -1.17
N ALA A 58 -9.91 6.89 -1.46
CA ALA A 58 -10.10 5.47 -1.16
C ALA A 58 -9.11 5.03 -0.06
N THR A 59 -9.61 4.31 0.94
CA THR A 59 -8.81 3.75 2.04
C THR A 59 -9.32 2.38 2.48
N GLY A 60 -8.43 1.54 3.01
CA GLY A 60 -8.76 0.18 3.46
C GLY A 60 -9.08 -0.77 2.31
N GLY A 61 -9.76 -1.87 2.65
CA GLY A 61 -10.06 -2.94 1.70
C GLY A 61 -8.89 -3.89 1.47
N ILE A 62 -9.04 -4.76 0.47
CA ILE A 62 -8.06 -5.78 0.07
C ILE A 62 -7.64 -5.50 -1.37
N ASP A 63 -6.34 -5.40 -1.61
CA ASP A 63 -5.79 -5.41 -2.96
C ASP A 63 -5.93 -6.81 -3.54
N THR A 64 -6.77 -6.97 -4.57
CA THR A 64 -7.07 -8.27 -5.20
C THR A 64 -5.90 -8.84 -6.01
N ASP A 65 -4.89 -8.05 -6.35
CA ASP A 65 -3.70 -8.56 -7.03
C ASP A 65 -2.78 -9.27 -6.05
N THR A 66 -2.70 -8.74 -4.84
CA THR A 66 -1.74 -9.23 -3.84
C THR A 66 -2.40 -10.04 -2.72
N GLY A 67 -3.70 -9.88 -2.52
CA GLY A 67 -4.45 -10.49 -1.43
C GLY A 67 -4.16 -9.86 -0.05
N TYR A 68 -3.37 -8.78 -0.01
CA TYR A 68 -3.06 -8.06 1.21
C TYR A 68 -4.08 -6.96 1.47
N ALA A 69 -4.30 -6.65 2.75
CA ALA A 69 -5.05 -5.45 3.15
C ALA A 69 -4.33 -4.18 2.65
N PHE A 70 -5.08 -3.26 2.06
CA PHE A 70 -4.55 -1.99 1.62
C PHE A 70 -4.46 -1.01 2.79
N THR A 71 -3.24 -0.76 3.25
CA THR A 71 -2.92 0.14 4.37
C THR A 71 -2.43 1.48 3.85
N GLY A 72 -3.33 2.25 3.23
CA GLY A 72 -2.99 3.55 2.67
C GLY A 72 -4.19 4.40 2.28
N LYS A 73 -3.92 5.59 1.74
CA LYS A 73 -4.93 6.42 1.07
C LYS A 73 -4.52 6.60 -0.38
N LEU A 74 -5.45 6.37 -1.30
CA LEU A 74 -5.35 6.83 -2.67
C LEU A 74 -6.36 7.96 -2.86
N ALA A 75 -6.00 8.93 -3.69
CA ALA A 75 -6.84 10.07 -3.96
C ALA A 75 -6.92 10.36 -5.45
N ALA A 76 -8.02 10.98 -5.86
CA ALA A 76 -8.18 11.57 -7.18
C ALA A 76 -8.95 12.89 -7.06
N ARG A 77 -8.89 13.69 -8.13
CA ARG A 77 -9.74 14.88 -8.26
C ARG A 77 -10.95 14.51 -9.10
N ALA A 78 -12.13 14.77 -8.56
CA ALA A 78 -13.40 14.53 -9.23
C ALA A 78 -13.46 15.33 -10.53
N ASP A 79 -13.53 14.62 -11.65
CA ASP A 79 -13.82 15.23 -12.95
C ASP A 79 -15.27 15.71 -13.07
N SER A 80 -15.51 16.64 -14.00
CA SER A 80 -16.87 17.11 -14.34
C SER A 80 -17.78 15.97 -14.82
N ALA A 81 -17.21 14.97 -15.48
CA ALA A 81 -17.91 13.72 -15.75
C ALA A 81 -18.03 12.94 -14.44
N THR A 82 -19.20 12.93 -13.81
CA THR A 82 -19.44 12.26 -12.51
C THR A 82 -19.42 10.73 -12.59
N THR A 83 -18.98 10.16 -13.70
CA THR A 83 -18.90 8.72 -13.99
C THR A 83 -17.53 8.38 -14.54
N GLY A 84 -17.01 7.19 -14.20
CA GLY A 84 -15.73 6.72 -14.72
C GLY A 84 -14.52 7.37 -14.05
N GLN A 85 -14.70 7.89 -12.84
CA GLN A 85 -13.61 8.39 -12.00
C GLN A 85 -12.63 7.24 -11.71
N LEU A 86 -11.34 7.53 -11.64
CA LEU A 86 -10.31 6.54 -11.30
C LEU A 86 -9.52 7.04 -10.09
N ILE A 87 -9.49 6.23 -9.03
CA ILE A 87 -8.65 6.44 -7.85
C ILE A 87 -7.50 5.44 -7.93
N SER A 88 -6.28 5.94 -8.01
CA SER A 88 -5.08 5.14 -8.25
C SER A 88 -3.81 5.83 -7.71
N PRO A 89 -2.68 5.14 -7.56
CA PRO A 89 -1.40 5.77 -7.21
C PRO A 89 -1.00 6.91 -8.16
N LEU A 90 -1.27 6.78 -9.47
CA LEU A 90 -0.97 7.82 -10.44
C LEU A 90 -1.87 9.05 -10.26
N THR A 91 -3.17 8.85 -10.01
CA THR A 91 -4.10 9.97 -9.73
C THR A 91 -3.86 10.58 -8.35
N SER A 92 -3.29 9.83 -7.40
CA SER A 92 -2.84 10.33 -6.10
C SER A 92 -1.64 11.26 -6.23
N LEU A 93 -0.72 10.96 -7.14
CA LEU A 93 0.37 11.86 -7.50
C LEU A 93 -0.17 13.13 -8.17
N VAL A 94 -1.14 13.01 -9.09
CA VAL A 94 -1.83 14.18 -9.68
C VAL A 94 -2.50 15.02 -8.59
N ASP A 95 -3.20 14.39 -7.65
CA ASP A 95 -3.83 15.06 -6.49
C ASP A 95 -2.80 15.85 -5.67
N ALA A 96 -1.62 15.28 -5.43
CA ALA A 96 -0.54 15.94 -4.72
C ALA A 96 0.01 17.16 -5.47
N LEU A 97 0.11 17.13 -6.80
CA LEU A 97 0.47 18.29 -7.63
C LEU A 97 -0.60 19.39 -7.57
N VAL A 98 -1.89 19.01 -7.59
CA VAL A 98 -3.00 19.96 -7.42
C VAL A 98 -2.95 20.61 -6.03
N GLY A 99 -2.62 19.83 -4.99
CA GLY A 99 -2.38 20.33 -3.65
C GLY A 99 -1.20 21.31 -3.52
N GLN A 100 -0.36 21.43 -4.56
CA GLN A 100 0.73 22.41 -4.67
C GLN A 100 0.36 23.63 -5.52
N GLY A 101 -0.92 23.78 -5.90
CA GLY A 101 -1.43 24.94 -6.62
C GLY A 101 -1.51 24.77 -8.14
N MET A 102 -1.23 23.58 -8.69
CA MET A 102 -1.46 23.31 -10.11
C MET A 102 -2.96 23.07 -10.38
N THR A 103 -3.41 23.40 -11.59
CA THR A 103 -4.73 22.94 -12.06
C THR A 103 -4.71 21.42 -12.31
N ALA A 104 -5.86 20.76 -12.24
CA ALA A 104 -5.95 19.33 -12.49
C ALA A 104 -5.39 18.94 -13.88
N ASP A 105 -5.71 19.71 -14.92
CA ASP A 105 -5.21 19.45 -16.28
C ASP A 105 -3.70 19.61 -16.39
N ALA A 106 -3.14 20.67 -15.78
CA ALA A 106 -1.70 20.89 -15.77
C ALA A 106 -0.97 19.81 -14.97
N ALA A 107 -1.54 19.37 -13.84
CA ALA A 107 -1.00 18.29 -13.02
C ALA A 107 -1.01 16.95 -13.79
N ARG A 108 -2.11 16.61 -14.46
CA ARG A 108 -2.19 15.40 -15.32
C ARG A 108 -1.17 15.45 -16.45
N ALA A 109 -1.08 16.58 -17.17
CA ALA A 109 -0.09 16.78 -18.23
C ALA A 109 1.34 16.62 -17.71
N ARG A 110 1.62 17.15 -16.51
CA ARG A 110 2.94 17.09 -15.91
C ARG A 110 3.33 15.68 -15.49
N VAL A 111 2.45 14.96 -14.79
CA VAL A 111 2.69 13.57 -14.38
C VAL A 111 2.90 12.68 -15.61
N ALA A 112 2.03 12.82 -16.62
CA ALA A 112 2.13 12.06 -17.87
C ALA A 112 3.48 12.33 -18.59
N GLN A 113 3.84 13.60 -18.76
CA GLN A 113 5.11 13.99 -19.40
C GLN A 113 6.33 13.40 -18.68
N VAL A 114 6.38 13.49 -17.35
CA VAL A 114 7.54 13.04 -16.56
C VAL A 114 7.66 11.52 -16.57
N LEU A 115 6.55 10.79 -16.52
CA LEU A 115 6.54 9.33 -16.57
C LEU A 115 6.61 8.76 -18.01
N GLY A 116 6.63 9.62 -19.03
CA GLY A 116 6.60 9.19 -20.43
C GLY A 116 5.28 8.54 -20.86
N LEU A 117 4.17 8.91 -20.21
CA LEU A 117 2.81 8.45 -20.50
C LEU A 117 2.02 9.52 -21.26
N ASN A 118 0.88 9.14 -21.82
CA ASN A 118 -0.12 10.09 -22.31
C ASN A 118 -1.06 10.51 -21.18
N VAL A 119 -1.69 11.69 -21.31
CA VAL A 119 -2.64 12.19 -20.31
C VAL A 119 -3.83 11.24 -20.12
N GLY A 120 -4.32 10.63 -21.21
CA GLY A 120 -5.41 9.65 -21.16
C GLY A 120 -5.04 8.35 -20.42
N ASP A 121 -3.75 8.02 -20.35
CA ASP A 121 -3.27 6.80 -19.69
C ASP A 121 -3.48 6.91 -18.17
N LEU A 122 -3.43 8.12 -17.60
CA LEU A 122 -3.67 8.36 -16.17
C LEU A 122 -5.11 8.13 -15.72
N ALA A 123 -6.06 8.12 -16.66
CA ALA A 123 -7.48 7.85 -16.41
C ALA A 123 -7.88 6.43 -16.83
N SER A 124 -6.94 5.65 -17.37
CA SER A 124 -7.20 4.28 -17.84
C SER A 124 -7.09 3.30 -16.68
N ASP A 125 -7.99 2.31 -16.64
CA ASP A 125 -7.90 1.22 -15.67
C ASP A 125 -6.58 0.44 -15.91
N PRO A 126 -5.64 0.49 -14.96
CA PRO A 126 -4.30 -0.06 -15.14
C PRO A 126 -4.32 -1.58 -15.22
N VAL A 127 -5.28 -2.25 -14.56
CA VAL A 127 -5.42 -3.72 -14.59
C VAL A 127 -6.02 -4.16 -15.94
N ALA A 128 -7.02 -3.44 -16.44
CA ALA A 128 -7.58 -3.69 -17.76
C ALA A 128 -6.59 -3.37 -18.90
N ALA A 129 -5.73 -2.37 -18.71
CA ALA A 129 -4.76 -1.93 -19.70
C ALA A 129 -3.51 -2.84 -19.81
N ILE A 130 -3.33 -3.83 -18.94
CA ILE A 130 -2.11 -4.67 -18.92
C ILE A 130 -1.80 -5.31 -20.28
N ALA A 131 -2.83 -5.75 -21.01
CA ALA A 131 -2.67 -6.43 -22.29
C ALA A 131 -2.22 -5.49 -23.42
N SER A 132 -2.59 -4.21 -23.36
CA SER A 132 -2.32 -3.22 -24.41
C SER A 132 -1.20 -2.24 -24.05
N GLN A 133 -1.07 -1.89 -22.78
CA GLN A 133 -0.15 -0.88 -22.24
C GLN A 133 0.32 -1.28 -20.82
N PRO A 134 1.18 -2.31 -20.70
CA PRO A 134 1.66 -2.81 -19.39
C PRO A 134 2.48 -1.77 -18.59
N VAL A 135 2.96 -0.71 -19.25
CA VAL A 135 3.70 0.38 -18.62
C VAL A 135 2.86 1.15 -17.59
N ILE A 136 1.54 1.28 -17.81
CA ILE A 136 0.63 1.95 -16.86
C ILE A 136 0.61 1.16 -15.54
N TYR A 137 0.41 -0.15 -15.65
CA TYR A 137 0.37 -1.04 -14.50
C TYR A 137 1.71 -1.07 -13.74
N THR A 138 2.81 -1.30 -14.45
CA THR A 138 4.15 -1.39 -13.84
C THR A 138 4.57 -0.09 -13.14
N SER A 139 4.35 1.07 -13.77
CA SER A 139 4.64 2.38 -13.15
C SER A 139 3.80 2.61 -11.90
N GLN A 140 2.51 2.24 -11.95
CA GLN A 140 1.59 2.39 -10.83
C GLN A 140 2.01 1.55 -9.62
N VAL A 141 2.25 0.25 -9.82
CA VAL A 141 2.59 -0.65 -8.71
C VAL A 141 3.96 -0.30 -8.12
N ALA A 142 4.93 0.10 -8.95
CA ALA A 142 6.23 0.56 -8.48
C ALA A 142 6.11 1.84 -7.65
N LEU A 143 5.31 2.82 -8.11
CA LEU A 143 5.05 4.07 -7.39
C LEU A 143 4.46 3.78 -6.01
N GLN A 144 3.41 2.97 -5.96
CA GLN A 144 2.72 2.68 -4.70
C GLN A 144 3.62 1.97 -3.69
N ARG A 145 4.35 0.93 -4.11
CA ARG A 145 5.22 0.17 -3.20
C ARG A 145 6.41 1.00 -2.71
N ALA A 146 6.97 1.84 -3.57
CA ALA A 146 8.05 2.75 -3.17
C ALA A 146 7.55 3.81 -2.17
N VAL A 147 6.38 4.41 -2.41
CA VAL A 147 5.75 5.34 -1.47
C VAL A 147 5.49 4.67 -0.12
N GLN A 148 4.95 3.45 -0.12
CA GLN A 148 4.70 2.69 1.11
C GLN A 148 5.98 2.43 1.91
N LEU A 149 7.05 1.96 1.26
CA LEU A 149 8.34 1.69 1.92
C LEU A 149 8.98 2.97 2.48
N VAL A 150 8.98 4.04 1.68
CA VAL A 150 9.60 5.30 2.11
C VAL A 150 8.80 5.96 3.23
N ALA A 151 7.47 5.92 3.16
CA ALA A 151 6.59 6.42 4.22
C ALA A 151 6.76 5.63 5.53
N SER A 152 6.90 4.31 5.45
CA SER A 152 7.14 3.47 6.63
C SER A 152 8.52 3.70 7.25
N ALA A 153 9.52 4.02 6.44
CA ALA A 153 10.87 4.38 6.88
C ALA A 153 11.01 5.80 7.45
N ASP A 154 10.19 6.73 6.96
CA ASP A 154 10.29 8.15 7.27
C ASP A 154 9.17 8.66 8.18
N VAL A 155 8.44 7.76 8.86
CA VAL A 155 7.33 8.15 9.75
C VAL A 155 7.82 9.07 10.87
N GLN A 156 7.13 10.19 11.09
CA GLN A 156 7.46 11.16 12.13
C GLN A 156 6.75 10.83 13.46
N ALA A 157 7.19 11.47 14.54
CA ALA A 157 6.55 11.30 15.84
C ALA A 157 5.07 11.74 15.78
N SER A 158 4.17 10.89 16.27
CA SER A 158 2.71 11.10 16.25
C SER A 158 2.03 11.16 14.87
N GLU A 159 2.75 10.88 13.79
CA GLU A 159 2.20 10.81 12.43
C GLU A 159 1.49 9.45 12.21
N SER A 160 0.32 9.46 11.55
CA SER A 160 -0.33 8.22 11.11
C SER A 160 0.35 7.68 9.85
N ALA A 161 0.15 6.39 9.53
CA ALA A 161 0.69 5.81 8.28
C ALA A 161 0.14 6.53 7.02
N HIS A 162 -1.10 7.04 7.10
CA HIS A 162 -1.71 7.79 6.02
C HIS A 162 -1.07 9.17 5.82
N ASP A 163 -0.81 9.89 6.90
CA ASP A 163 -0.19 11.21 6.84
C ASP A 163 1.23 11.12 6.30
N ALA A 164 1.97 10.07 6.70
CA ALA A 164 3.30 9.79 6.17
C ALA A 164 3.26 9.54 4.66
N GLN A 165 2.32 8.72 4.16
CA GLN A 165 2.15 8.48 2.73
C GLN A 165 1.79 9.76 1.97
N GLU A 166 0.86 10.56 2.49
CA GLU A 166 0.48 11.83 1.85
C GLU A 166 1.67 12.80 1.78
N ARG A 167 2.48 12.88 2.84
CA ARG A 167 3.72 13.67 2.84
C ARG A 167 4.73 13.17 1.81
N ILE A 168 4.88 11.86 1.65
CA ILE A 168 5.73 11.27 0.61
C ILE A 168 5.20 11.60 -0.79
N TYR A 169 3.89 11.51 -1.04
CA TYR A 169 3.29 11.94 -2.31
C TYR A 169 3.55 13.43 -2.60
N ARG A 170 3.43 14.31 -1.59
CA ARG A 170 3.76 15.74 -1.72
C ARG A 170 5.24 15.96 -2.04
N ALA A 171 6.14 15.21 -1.42
CA ALA A 171 7.57 15.31 -1.71
C ALA A 171 7.90 14.80 -3.12
N LEU A 172 7.27 13.72 -3.59
CA LEU A 172 7.37 13.26 -4.98
C LEU A 172 6.81 14.29 -5.96
N ALA A 173 5.69 14.93 -5.64
CA ALA A 173 5.11 15.99 -6.47
C ALA A 173 6.09 17.15 -6.69
N GLN A 174 6.88 17.54 -5.67
CA GLN A 174 7.93 18.56 -5.82
C GLN A 174 9.02 18.11 -6.80
N VAL A 175 9.45 16.84 -6.73
CA VAL A 175 10.42 16.26 -7.67
C VAL A 175 9.85 16.28 -9.09
N VAL A 176 8.61 15.86 -9.28
CA VAL A 176 7.92 15.83 -10.58
C VAL A 176 7.80 17.24 -11.16
N VAL A 177 7.47 18.24 -10.34
CA VAL A 177 7.43 19.65 -10.78
C VAL A 177 8.82 20.12 -11.24
N ALA A 178 9.90 19.73 -10.57
CA ALA A 178 11.27 20.11 -10.94
C ALA A 178 11.88 19.29 -12.10
N GLN A 179 11.25 18.18 -12.52
CA GLN A 179 11.84 17.20 -13.44
C GLN A 179 11.68 17.58 -14.92
N ASN A 180 12.76 17.96 -15.61
CA ASN A 180 12.66 18.50 -16.97
C ASN A 180 12.66 17.45 -18.10
N THR A 181 13.04 16.21 -17.81
CA THR A 181 13.09 15.10 -18.78
C THR A 181 12.24 13.93 -18.29
N PRO A 182 11.80 13.01 -19.16
CA PRO A 182 11.22 11.75 -18.71
C PRO A 182 12.15 11.03 -17.72
N ALA A 183 11.56 10.38 -16.72
CA ALA A 183 12.26 9.65 -15.67
C ALA A 183 11.42 8.46 -15.21
N THR A 184 12.07 7.39 -14.74
CA THR A 184 11.36 6.26 -14.12
C THR A 184 10.86 6.61 -12.72
N VAL A 185 9.94 5.82 -12.18
CA VAL A 185 9.49 6.00 -10.79
C VAL A 185 10.67 5.94 -9.82
N GLY A 186 11.56 4.95 -10.00
CA GLY A 186 12.75 4.82 -9.17
C GLY A 186 13.64 6.05 -9.19
N GLU A 187 13.85 6.68 -10.36
CA GLU A 187 14.63 7.91 -10.49
C GLU A 187 13.96 9.11 -9.79
N LEU A 188 12.63 9.22 -9.84
CA LEU A 188 11.88 10.25 -9.12
C LEU A 188 12.00 10.05 -7.61
N VAL A 189 11.78 8.83 -7.13
CA VAL A 189 11.90 8.47 -5.72
C VAL A 189 13.30 8.78 -5.19
N ALA A 190 14.34 8.51 -5.98
CA ALA A 190 15.73 8.79 -5.61
C ALA A 190 16.03 10.27 -5.36
N LYS A 191 15.34 11.17 -6.08
CA LYS A 191 15.53 12.63 -5.99
C LYS A 191 14.76 13.26 -4.84
N MET A 192 13.86 12.51 -4.20
CA MET A 192 13.07 12.98 -3.08
C MET A 192 13.93 13.15 -1.82
N SER A 193 13.69 14.23 -1.09
CA SER A 193 14.30 14.47 0.23
C SER A 193 13.51 13.73 1.33
N ALA A 194 13.70 12.40 1.42
CA ALA A 194 13.11 11.56 2.46
C ALA A 194 14.12 10.50 2.94
N LYS A 195 13.93 9.98 4.16
CA LYS A 195 14.72 8.83 4.64
C LYS A 195 14.50 7.62 3.73
N GLN A 196 15.57 6.87 3.48
CA GLN A 196 15.53 5.63 2.70
C GLN A 196 14.99 5.80 1.27
N SER A 197 15.10 6.98 0.65
CA SER A 197 14.76 7.19 -0.77
C SER A 197 15.57 6.28 -1.70
N ALA A 198 16.81 5.94 -1.34
CA ALA A 198 17.62 4.96 -2.07
C ALA A 198 17.02 3.54 -2.03
N ALA A 199 16.54 3.08 -0.87
CA ALA A 199 15.86 1.79 -0.75
C ALA A 199 14.51 1.80 -1.49
N GLY A 200 13.78 2.93 -1.43
CA GLY A 200 12.58 3.15 -2.22
C GLY A 200 12.83 3.04 -3.73
N ARG A 201 13.91 3.64 -4.22
CA ARG A 201 14.37 3.49 -5.61
C ARG A 201 14.68 2.03 -5.94
N GLU A 202 15.48 1.35 -5.12
CA GLU A 202 15.87 -0.04 -5.39
C GLU A 202 14.64 -0.95 -5.47
N LEU A 203 13.67 -0.77 -4.57
CA LEU A 203 12.41 -1.50 -4.59
C LEU A 203 11.60 -1.18 -5.86
N ALA A 204 11.45 0.09 -6.23
CA ALA A 204 10.74 0.50 -7.45
C ALA A 204 11.36 -0.15 -8.70
N ASP A 205 12.67 0.00 -8.89
CA ASP A 205 13.41 -0.57 -10.02
C ASP A 205 13.27 -2.10 -10.09
N ALA A 206 13.33 -2.78 -8.94
CA ALA A 206 13.20 -4.23 -8.86
C ALA A 206 11.78 -4.68 -9.19
N ILE A 207 10.75 -3.98 -8.72
CA ILE A 207 9.34 -4.27 -9.02
C ILE A 207 9.07 -4.06 -10.51
N GLU A 208 9.45 -2.91 -11.08
CA GLU A 208 9.29 -2.66 -12.52
C GLU A 208 9.95 -3.77 -13.33
N SER A 209 11.21 -4.10 -13.02
CA SER A 209 11.96 -5.15 -13.71
C SER A 209 11.32 -6.53 -13.60
N ALA A 210 10.90 -6.94 -12.41
CA ALA A 210 10.39 -8.28 -12.16
C ALA A 210 8.97 -8.47 -12.70
N VAL A 211 8.10 -7.46 -12.55
CA VAL A 211 6.73 -7.49 -13.10
C VAL A 211 6.76 -7.47 -14.62
N ASP A 212 7.66 -6.68 -15.22
CA ASP A 212 7.89 -6.66 -16.67
C ASP A 212 8.35 -8.03 -17.21
N VAL A 213 9.20 -8.76 -16.49
CA VAL A 213 9.56 -10.16 -16.81
C VAL A 213 8.35 -11.09 -16.63
N ALA A 214 7.58 -10.90 -15.57
CA ALA A 214 6.44 -11.76 -15.25
C ALA A 214 5.30 -11.64 -16.26
N LEU A 215 5.01 -10.43 -16.73
CA LEU A 215 4.01 -10.17 -17.77
C LEU A 215 4.36 -10.84 -19.11
N ARG A 216 5.66 -11.05 -19.38
CA ARG A 216 6.14 -11.77 -20.59
C ARG A 216 6.33 -13.27 -20.37
N SER A 217 6.26 -13.75 -19.13
CA SER A 217 6.37 -15.17 -18.80
C SER A 217 5.05 -15.90 -19.06
N PRO A 218 5.08 -17.25 -19.23
CA PRO A 218 3.87 -18.05 -19.20
C PRO A 218 3.03 -17.74 -17.95
N GLY A 219 1.74 -17.52 -18.12
CA GLY A 219 0.82 -17.08 -17.06
C GLY A 219 0.54 -15.57 -17.04
N GLY A 220 1.36 -14.74 -17.71
CA GLY A 220 1.11 -13.32 -17.93
C GLY A 220 0.72 -12.56 -16.66
N HIS A 221 -0.53 -12.08 -16.60
CA HIS A 221 -1.04 -11.33 -15.45
C HIS A 221 -1.03 -12.15 -14.14
N ALA A 222 -1.31 -13.46 -14.18
CA ALA A 222 -1.24 -14.30 -12.97
C ALA A 222 0.20 -14.37 -12.42
N SER A 223 1.20 -14.44 -13.30
CA SER A 223 2.61 -14.41 -12.94
C SER A 223 3.02 -13.04 -12.38
N ALA A 224 2.48 -11.95 -12.92
CA ALA A 224 2.66 -10.60 -12.38
C ALA A 224 2.09 -10.45 -10.97
N LYS A 225 0.87 -10.93 -10.71
CA LYS A 225 0.26 -10.97 -9.37
C LYS A 225 1.13 -11.73 -8.37
N ALA A 226 1.55 -12.93 -8.70
CA ALA A 226 2.43 -13.74 -7.85
C ALA A 226 3.78 -13.05 -7.57
N THR A 227 4.32 -12.35 -8.57
CA THR A 227 5.55 -11.58 -8.44
C THR A 227 5.37 -10.39 -7.50
N LEU A 228 4.26 -9.64 -7.62
CA LEU A 228 3.92 -8.56 -6.70
C LEU A 228 3.72 -9.06 -5.28
N GLN A 229 3.04 -10.19 -5.09
CA GLN A 229 2.90 -10.85 -3.79
C GLN A 229 4.26 -11.19 -3.17
N ALA A 230 5.22 -11.65 -3.98
CA ALA A 230 6.56 -11.96 -3.52
C ALA A 230 7.34 -10.67 -3.18
N MET A 231 7.24 -9.62 -4.00
CA MET A 231 7.90 -8.33 -3.75
C MET A 231 7.32 -7.62 -2.52
N ASP A 232 6.02 -7.71 -2.27
CA ASP A 232 5.40 -7.21 -1.04
C ASP A 232 5.89 -7.97 0.21
N GLN A 233 6.20 -9.26 0.10
CA GLN A 233 6.87 -9.99 1.19
C GLN A 233 8.28 -9.43 1.43
N VAL A 234 9.06 -9.14 0.37
CA VAL A 234 10.39 -8.52 0.54
C VAL A 234 10.27 -7.16 1.20
N ARG A 235 9.32 -6.32 0.78
CA ARG A 235 9.04 -5.03 1.40
C ARG A 235 8.68 -5.19 2.88
N ASN A 236 7.75 -6.08 3.18
CA ASN A 236 7.33 -6.33 4.56
C ASN A 236 8.50 -6.81 5.42
N GLU A 237 9.42 -7.63 4.90
CA GLU A 237 10.62 -8.02 5.65
C GLU A 237 11.57 -6.84 5.92
N MET A 238 11.74 -5.92 4.97
CA MET A 238 12.50 -4.69 5.21
C MET A 238 11.88 -3.84 6.32
N GLU A 239 10.56 -3.65 6.27
CA GLU A 239 9.80 -2.90 7.27
C GLU A 239 9.73 -3.60 8.63
N ASN A 240 9.68 -4.93 8.62
CA ASN A 240 9.61 -5.75 9.82
C ASN A 240 10.93 -5.70 10.59
N GLY A 241 12.04 -5.86 9.87
CA GLY A 241 13.39 -5.79 10.42
C GLY A 241 13.91 -4.37 10.65
N GLN A 242 13.20 -3.34 10.16
CA GLN A 242 13.70 -1.97 10.03
C GLN A 242 15.06 -1.90 9.32
N ASP A 243 15.25 -2.84 8.41
CA ASP A 243 16.48 -3.10 7.68
C ASP A 243 16.15 -2.96 6.20
N TYR A 244 16.24 -1.72 5.73
CA TYR A 244 15.82 -1.26 4.41
C TYR A 244 16.81 -1.68 3.31
N ASN A 245 17.34 -2.90 3.41
CA ASN A 245 18.22 -3.51 2.43
C ASN A 245 17.48 -4.60 1.65
N LEU A 246 17.19 -4.31 0.39
CA LEU A 246 16.38 -5.18 -0.48
C LEU A 246 16.99 -6.58 -0.64
N ALA A 247 18.30 -6.65 -0.86
CA ALA A 247 19.00 -7.92 -1.08
C ALA A 247 19.05 -8.78 0.19
N GLN A 248 19.24 -8.17 1.36
CA GLN A 248 19.23 -8.89 2.63
C GLN A 248 17.83 -9.40 2.99
N ALA A 249 16.79 -8.58 2.82
CA ALA A 249 15.40 -9.00 3.03
C ALA A 249 15.03 -10.18 2.11
N ALA A 250 15.41 -10.11 0.83
CA ALA A 250 15.21 -11.21 -0.12
C ALA A 250 15.98 -12.48 0.30
N SER A 251 17.21 -12.36 0.78
CA SER A 251 18.02 -13.51 1.25
C SER A 251 17.42 -14.17 2.49
N ARG A 252 16.87 -13.37 3.42
CA ARG A 252 16.15 -13.86 4.59
C ARG A 252 14.91 -14.65 4.18
N LEU A 253 14.14 -14.17 3.20
CA LEU A 253 12.96 -14.88 2.70
C LEU A 253 13.30 -16.20 2.02
N ASP A 254 14.33 -16.21 1.18
CA ASP A 254 14.84 -17.45 0.56
C ASP A 254 15.24 -18.47 1.64
N SER A 255 15.92 -18.03 2.70
CA SER A 255 16.29 -18.88 3.84
C SER A 255 15.07 -19.36 4.64
N LEU A 256 14.12 -18.49 4.94
CA LEU A 256 12.93 -18.82 5.74
C LEU A 256 11.99 -19.78 4.99
N LYS A 257 11.84 -19.60 3.68
CA LYS A 257 10.94 -20.39 2.85
C LYS A 257 11.63 -21.57 2.18
N GLN A 258 12.95 -21.71 2.34
CA GLN A 258 13.76 -22.76 1.72
C GLN A 258 13.58 -22.76 0.20
N VAL A 259 13.61 -21.57 -0.41
CA VAL A 259 13.52 -21.36 -1.86
C VAL A 259 14.68 -20.49 -2.35
N ALA A 260 14.94 -20.47 -3.66
CA ALA A 260 15.95 -19.61 -4.28
C ALA A 260 15.31 -18.71 -5.34
N ALA A 261 14.35 -17.91 -4.91
CA ALA A 261 13.50 -17.10 -5.80
C ALA A 261 13.57 -15.60 -5.46
N TYR A 262 13.49 -15.21 -4.20
CA TYR A 262 13.38 -13.81 -3.80
C TYR A 262 14.63 -13.01 -4.19
N ARG A 263 15.83 -13.55 -3.94
CA ARG A 263 17.09 -12.89 -4.37
C ARG A 263 17.16 -12.67 -5.86
N LYS A 264 16.71 -13.66 -6.65
CA LYS A 264 16.67 -13.60 -8.10
C LYS A 264 15.64 -12.59 -8.60
N LEU A 265 14.46 -12.50 -7.96
CA LEU A 265 13.45 -11.46 -8.29
C LEU A 265 14.03 -10.05 -8.14
N THR A 266 14.78 -9.80 -7.07
CA THR A 266 15.38 -8.47 -6.81
C THR A 266 16.59 -8.15 -7.69
N ASP A 267 17.15 -9.12 -8.42
CA ASP A 267 18.31 -8.94 -9.27
C ASP A 267 17.92 -8.45 -10.67
N LYS A 268 17.81 -7.12 -10.81
CA LYS A 268 17.48 -6.45 -12.08
C LYS A 268 18.49 -6.70 -13.21
N SER A 269 19.71 -7.15 -12.90
CA SER A 269 20.74 -7.42 -13.91
C SER A 269 20.59 -8.81 -14.54
N ASN A 270 19.86 -9.72 -13.89
CA ASN A 270 19.74 -11.10 -14.31
C ASN A 270 18.29 -11.47 -14.68
N LYS A 271 17.88 -11.07 -15.89
CA LYS A 271 16.53 -11.33 -16.42
C LYS A 271 16.20 -12.83 -16.53
N ALA A 272 17.19 -13.67 -16.84
CA ALA A 272 17.01 -15.13 -16.88
C ALA A 272 16.71 -15.68 -15.49
N GLY A 273 17.48 -15.25 -14.48
CA GLY A 273 17.23 -15.57 -13.07
C GLY A 273 15.87 -15.07 -12.59
N GLN A 274 15.46 -13.85 -12.98
CA GLN A 274 14.12 -13.33 -12.69
C GLN A 274 13.04 -14.24 -13.30
N SER A 275 13.18 -14.69 -14.55
CA SER A 275 12.21 -15.59 -15.20
C SER A 275 12.05 -16.94 -14.47
N GLU A 276 13.15 -17.51 -13.98
CA GLU A 276 13.11 -18.73 -13.15
C GLU A 276 12.40 -18.48 -11.82
N ALA A 277 12.68 -17.33 -11.20
CA ALA A 277 12.11 -16.95 -9.93
C ALA A 277 10.62 -16.67 -10.03
N VAL A 278 10.18 -15.95 -11.07
CA VAL A 278 8.77 -15.76 -11.43
C VAL A 278 8.09 -17.11 -11.52
N SER A 279 8.63 -18.04 -12.31
CA SER A 279 8.06 -19.39 -12.48
C SER A 279 7.96 -20.16 -11.16
N THR A 280 8.88 -19.90 -10.22
CA THR A 280 8.87 -20.48 -8.87
C THR A 280 7.75 -19.88 -8.03
N VAL A 281 7.69 -18.55 -7.93
CA VAL A 281 6.69 -17.88 -7.08
C VAL A 281 5.26 -18.07 -7.60
N THR A 282 5.06 -18.08 -8.93
CA THR A 282 3.75 -18.36 -9.55
C THR A 282 3.23 -19.73 -9.16
N ARG A 283 4.09 -20.76 -9.10
CA ARG A 283 3.69 -22.12 -8.71
C ARG A 283 3.30 -22.21 -7.24
N THR A 284 3.92 -21.39 -6.39
CA THR A 284 3.71 -21.42 -4.93
C THR A 284 2.64 -20.46 -4.43
N SER A 285 2.20 -19.47 -5.24
CA SER A 285 1.17 -18.48 -4.86
C SER A 285 -0.21 -19.09 -4.54
N GLY A 286 -0.50 -20.31 -5.00
CA GLY A 286 -1.79 -20.97 -4.74
C GLY A 286 -2.00 -21.46 -3.30
N SER A 287 -1.02 -21.28 -2.39
CA SER A 287 -1.04 -21.87 -1.03
C SER A 287 -1.25 -20.87 0.11
N THR A 288 -1.48 -19.58 -0.16
CA THR A 288 -1.51 -18.56 0.91
C THR A 288 -2.90 -17.96 1.12
N THR A 289 -3.50 -18.27 2.28
CA THR A 289 -4.59 -17.50 2.90
C THR A 289 -4.20 -16.02 2.96
N ALA A 290 -5.16 -15.11 2.74
CA ALA A 290 -4.96 -13.66 2.80
C ALA A 290 -4.02 -13.28 3.95
N LEU A 291 -2.84 -12.75 3.60
CA LEU A 291 -1.86 -12.33 4.57
C LEU A 291 -2.18 -10.86 4.88
N THR A 292 -2.34 -10.54 6.15
CA THR A 292 -2.70 -9.19 6.55
C THR A 292 -1.43 -8.34 6.70
N GLN A 293 -1.39 -7.19 6.03
CA GLN A 293 -0.33 -6.20 6.18
C GLN A 293 -0.37 -5.63 7.61
N PRO A 294 0.76 -5.62 8.35
CA PRO A 294 0.83 -4.92 9.63
C PRO A 294 0.57 -3.43 9.48
N ALA A 295 -0.66 -2.99 9.79
CA ALA A 295 -1.06 -1.58 9.73
C ALA A 295 -0.27 -0.69 10.71
N SER A 296 0.48 -1.27 11.67
CA SER A 296 1.50 -0.53 12.42
C SER A 296 2.66 -1.42 12.86
N SER A 297 3.89 -1.00 12.53
CA SER A 297 5.13 -1.54 13.11
C SER A 297 5.15 -1.39 14.64
N LYS A 298 4.51 -0.34 15.16
CA LYS A 298 4.35 -0.08 16.61
C LYS A 298 3.49 -1.15 17.30
N GLY A 299 2.34 -1.51 16.74
CA GLY A 299 1.45 -2.55 17.28
C GLY A 299 2.11 -3.93 17.25
N ARG A 300 2.84 -4.25 16.18
CA ARG A 300 3.65 -5.49 16.08
C ARG A 300 4.73 -5.55 17.17
N LEU A 301 5.48 -4.45 17.37
CA LEU A 301 6.52 -4.38 18.40
C LEU A 301 5.93 -4.54 19.81
N LEU A 302 4.83 -3.85 20.10
CA LEU A 302 4.13 -3.98 21.37
C LEU A 302 3.58 -5.40 21.58
N ALA A 303 3.03 -6.02 20.53
CA ALA A 303 2.52 -7.39 20.57
C ALA A 303 3.61 -8.46 20.68
N SER A 304 4.87 -8.15 20.33
CA SER A 304 5.97 -9.13 20.36
C SER A 304 6.25 -9.70 21.75
N ASN A 305 6.04 -8.88 22.80
CA ASN A 305 6.16 -9.30 24.19
C ASN A 305 5.11 -10.37 24.57
N CYS A 306 3.98 -10.42 23.87
CA CYS A 306 2.90 -11.39 24.13
C CYS A 306 3.25 -12.79 23.61
N PHE A 307 4.12 -12.90 22.61
CA PHE A 307 4.38 -14.17 21.90
C PHE A 307 5.20 -15.17 22.68
N GLN A 308 5.88 -14.74 23.74
CA GLN A 308 6.53 -15.66 24.69
C GLN A 308 5.52 -16.61 25.35
N CYS A 309 4.26 -16.16 25.48
CA CYS A 309 3.17 -16.89 26.12
C CYS A 309 2.10 -17.37 25.13
N HIS A 310 1.84 -16.62 24.07
CA HIS A 310 0.78 -16.89 23.08
C HIS A 310 1.30 -17.41 21.72
N GLY A 311 2.55 -17.87 21.69
CA GLY A 311 3.20 -18.35 20.47
C GLY A 311 3.50 -17.22 19.47
N THR A 312 4.44 -17.48 18.57
CA THR A 312 4.85 -16.52 17.54
C THR A 312 3.65 -16.05 16.71
N GLY A 313 3.39 -14.75 16.70
CA GLY A 313 2.26 -14.18 15.98
C GLY A 313 0.89 -14.41 16.65
N GLY A 314 0.84 -14.87 17.90
CA GLY A 314 -0.40 -14.96 18.69
C GLY A 314 -1.32 -16.12 18.30
N VAL A 315 -0.79 -17.16 17.65
CA VAL A 315 -1.58 -18.28 17.10
C VAL A 315 -1.56 -19.55 17.98
N GLY A 316 -1.00 -19.51 19.19
CA GLY A 316 -0.89 -20.70 20.05
C GLY A 316 -0.52 -20.40 21.51
N GLY A 317 0.18 -21.32 22.18
CA GLY A 317 0.60 -21.13 23.58
C GLY A 317 -0.53 -21.32 24.58
N PHE A 318 -0.66 -20.42 25.57
CA PHE A 318 -1.74 -20.47 26.56
C PHE A 318 -3.11 -20.35 25.89
N ASP A 319 -3.27 -19.39 24.99
CA ASP A 319 -4.50 -19.14 24.22
C ASP A 319 -4.17 -18.47 22.89
N LYS A 320 -4.99 -18.73 21.86
CA LYS A 320 -4.91 -18.05 20.57
C LYS A 320 -5.47 -16.62 20.69
N ILE A 321 -4.61 -15.62 20.53
CA ILE A 321 -4.97 -14.20 20.63
C ILE A 321 -5.12 -13.50 19.26
N ARG A 322 -4.62 -14.13 18.18
CA ARG A 322 -4.75 -13.61 16.81
C ARG A 322 -6.08 -13.99 16.19
N GLY A 323 -6.79 -13.01 15.61
CA GLY A 323 -8.10 -13.20 14.99
C GLY A 323 -9.22 -13.60 15.96
N GLY A 324 -8.96 -13.55 17.27
CA GLY A 324 -9.95 -13.74 18.34
C GLY A 324 -10.48 -12.41 18.86
N ASP A 325 -11.17 -12.42 20.00
CA ASP A 325 -11.58 -11.18 20.67
C ASP A 325 -10.40 -10.54 21.41
N ALA A 326 -9.43 -10.04 20.65
CA ALA A 326 -8.30 -9.30 21.21
C ALA A 326 -8.76 -8.09 22.06
N GLY A 327 -10.02 -7.64 21.93
CA GLY A 327 -10.62 -6.59 22.76
C GLY A 327 -10.69 -6.93 24.25
N GLU A 328 -10.74 -8.23 24.61
CA GLU A 328 -10.75 -8.71 25.99
C GLU A 328 -9.52 -8.23 26.79
N VAL A 329 -8.39 -7.95 26.12
CA VAL A 329 -7.19 -7.43 26.79
C VAL A 329 -7.47 -6.10 27.52
N LYS A 330 -8.43 -5.30 27.04
CA LYS A 330 -8.82 -4.05 27.70
C LYS A 330 -9.64 -4.28 28.97
N GLU A 331 -10.37 -5.39 29.06
CA GLU A 331 -11.11 -5.72 30.28
C GLU A 331 -10.15 -5.95 31.45
N PHE A 332 -8.96 -6.48 31.17
CA PHE A 332 -7.91 -6.68 32.16
C PHE A 332 -7.36 -5.38 32.76
N LEU A 333 -7.51 -4.22 32.09
CA LEU A 333 -7.18 -2.92 32.70
C LEU A 333 -8.06 -2.59 33.92
N SER A 334 -9.30 -3.10 33.93
CA SER A 334 -10.22 -2.89 35.05
C SER A 334 -9.98 -3.84 36.23
N LYS A 335 -9.15 -4.89 36.03
CA LYS A 335 -8.84 -5.90 37.03
C LYS A 335 -7.56 -5.52 37.79
N PRO A 336 -7.46 -5.82 39.10
CA PRO A 336 -6.21 -5.58 39.84
C PRO A 336 -5.10 -6.52 39.35
N ALA A 337 -3.82 -6.10 39.40
CA ALA A 337 -2.69 -6.90 38.89
C ALA A 337 -2.61 -8.31 39.50
N ARG A 338 -3.00 -8.46 40.77
CA ARG A 338 -3.09 -9.75 41.47
C ARG A 338 -4.22 -10.68 40.97
N GLY A 339 -5.11 -10.17 40.10
CA GLY A 339 -6.28 -10.87 39.58
C GLY A 339 -5.98 -11.83 38.43
N GLY A 340 -4.72 -11.92 37.98
CA GLY A 340 -4.26 -12.87 36.97
C GLY A 340 -3.04 -12.36 36.21
N ILE A 341 -2.29 -13.27 35.60
CA ILE A 341 -1.06 -12.94 34.85
C ILE A 341 -1.34 -11.90 33.74
N MET A 342 -2.46 -12.04 33.02
CA MET A 342 -2.87 -11.09 31.99
C MET A 342 -3.30 -9.72 32.56
N ALA A 343 -3.82 -9.65 33.80
CA ALA A 343 -4.10 -8.37 34.46
C ALA A 343 -2.81 -7.62 34.79
N ALA A 344 -1.78 -8.33 35.28
CA ALA A 344 -0.47 -7.73 35.52
C ALA A 344 0.18 -7.24 34.21
N HIS A 345 0.12 -8.03 33.13
CA HIS A 345 0.67 -7.62 31.83
C HIS A 345 -0.11 -6.46 31.19
N ALA A 346 -1.44 -6.48 31.22
CA ALA A 346 -2.27 -5.41 30.63
C ALA A 346 -2.02 -4.05 31.28
N GLN A 347 -1.78 -4.01 32.59
CA GLN A 347 -1.44 -2.78 33.32
C GLN A 347 -0.08 -2.17 32.94
N GLY A 348 0.80 -2.96 32.29
CA GLY A 348 2.07 -2.46 31.75
C GLY A 348 1.92 -1.62 30.48
N TYR A 349 0.71 -1.52 29.92
CA TYR A 349 0.42 -0.79 28.69
C TYR A 349 -0.63 0.29 28.92
N THR A 350 -0.52 1.40 28.19
CA THR A 350 -1.60 2.40 28.12
C THR A 350 -2.75 1.88 27.25
N SER A 351 -3.95 2.47 27.42
CA SER A 351 -5.11 2.11 26.58
C SER A 351 -4.82 2.26 25.08
N ALA A 352 -4.11 3.34 24.69
CA ALA A 352 -3.70 3.58 23.31
C ALA A 352 -2.66 2.55 22.79
N GLN A 353 -1.75 2.08 23.65
CA GLN A 353 -0.82 1.00 23.29
C GLN A 353 -1.54 -0.34 23.12
N LEU A 354 -2.53 -0.63 23.97
CA LEU A 354 -3.37 -1.81 23.80
C LEU A 354 -4.19 -1.73 22.52
N ASP A 355 -4.69 -0.55 22.13
CA ASP A 355 -5.36 -0.37 20.83
C ASP A 355 -4.46 -0.72 19.65
N LEU A 356 -3.18 -0.35 19.69
CA LEU A 356 -2.21 -0.72 18.66
C LEU A 356 -1.94 -2.23 18.64
N ILE A 357 -1.85 -2.88 19.81
CA ILE A 357 -1.71 -4.35 19.93
C ILE A 357 -2.95 -5.05 19.37
N ILE A 358 -4.14 -4.60 19.74
CA ILE A 358 -5.43 -5.16 19.30
C ILE A 358 -5.59 -5.00 17.80
N ALA A 359 -5.31 -3.81 17.27
CA ALA A 359 -5.35 -3.54 15.85
C ALA A 359 -4.35 -4.40 15.07
N TYR A 360 -3.22 -4.79 15.69
CA TYR A 360 -2.29 -5.76 15.12
C TYR A 360 -2.80 -7.21 15.22
N LEU A 361 -3.36 -7.63 16.35
CA LEU A 361 -3.81 -9.02 16.55
C LEU A 361 -5.12 -9.37 15.82
N LYS A 362 -5.94 -8.36 15.48
CA LYS A 362 -7.16 -8.53 14.66
C LYS A 362 -6.89 -8.72 13.17
N GLN A 363 -5.63 -8.58 12.76
CA GLN A 363 -5.15 -8.81 11.39
C GLN A 363 -4.93 -10.29 11.11
#